data_AF-A0A920RGQ0-F1
#
_entry.id   AF-A0A920RGQ0-F1
#
_cell.length_a   1.000
_cell.length_b   1.000
_cell.length_c   1.000
_cell.angle_alpha   90.00
_cell.angle_beta   90.00
_cell.angle_gamma   90.00
#
_symmetry.space_group_name_H-M   'P 1'
#
loop_
_entity.id
_entity.type
_entity.pdbx_description
1 polymer ?
#
loop_
_entity_poly.entity_id
_entity_poly.type
_entity_poly.pdbx_seq_one_letter_code
_entity_poly.pdbx_strand_id
1 'polypeptide(L)'
;MVSQCNATEYTFKLRKGVTFHDGSAFSADDVIWSMNRHLGKDSPSPIKAFFASVVEWKKIDSHTVKLTLSSPDADMPIKLTQFQAKIVKKDTTDFSKGAGTGPYLVESFQPGVKSVHVRNPNYWRDTGQYLDAIEITAITDPNARLNALLAGDVDMMTVLNAKSIKQVEKTDGVEVMSVPAGLYGGICCLKNTMPGQDDDFVMGMRMIQDREKIVRSFLKGHGQVGNDHPISPAYGADHCHELPQRTYDPGKAKWHLNKSGISSAELFVAPVQGGIEETCLLMQQNLKKIGFDLKLKKVPTDGYWGAVWMKEPLNVVTWNMRPTANAMMSIQFGPGVTGMTPSGTVIEWANC
;
A
#
# COMPACT_ATOMS: atom_id res chain seq x y z
N MET A 1 9.96 2.08 25.57
CA MET A 1 8.51 1.86 25.76
C MET A 1 8.35 0.79 26.82
N VAL A 2 7.40 0.93 27.72
CA VAL A 2 7.04 -0.14 28.67
C VAL A 2 5.59 -0.52 28.36
N SER A 3 5.36 -1.78 27.98
CA SER A 3 4.03 -2.38 27.96
C SER A 3 3.72 -2.87 29.37
N GLN A 4 2.55 -2.57 29.91
CA GLN A 4 2.06 -3.29 31.10
C GLN A 4 1.54 -4.69 30.68
N CYS A 5 1.43 -5.62 31.63
CA CYS A 5 1.38 -7.09 31.45
C CYS A 5 0.27 -7.67 30.54
N ASN A 6 -0.59 -6.85 29.95
CA ASN A 6 -1.75 -7.27 29.14
C ASN A 6 -1.81 -6.59 27.76
N ALA A 7 -0.79 -5.83 27.34
CA ALA A 7 -0.76 -5.13 26.05
C ALA A 7 -1.96 -4.19 25.79
N THR A 8 -2.64 -3.71 26.84
CA THR A 8 -3.71 -2.70 26.74
C THR A 8 -3.22 -1.29 27.08
N GLU A 9 -2.02 -1.15 27.61
CA GLU A 9 -1.43 0.15 27.95
C GLU A 9 0.02 0.27 27.49
N TYR A 10 0.33 1.38 26.81
CA TYR A 10 1.67 1.72 26.36
C TYR A 10 2.06 3.10 26.86
N THR A 11 3.19 3.21 27.57
CA THR A 11 3.75 4.51 27.95
C THR A 11 4.98 4.84 27.11
N PHE A 12 4.93 5.99 26.45
CA PHE A 12 5.97 6.52 25.58
C PHE A 12 6.67 7.70 26.26
N LYS A 13 7.98 7.56 26.49
CA LYS A 13 8.86 8.69 26.84
C LYS A 13 9.36 9.32 25.56
N LEU A 14 8.98 10.57 25.33
CA LEU A 14 9.29 11.34 24.14
C LEU A 14 10.70 11.93 24.25
N ARG A 15 11.37 12.05 23.10
CA ARG A 15 12.69 12.66 23.01
C ARG A 15 12.59 14.16 23.29
N LYS A 16 13.47 14.65 24.14
CA LYS A 16 13.63 16.08 24.44
C LYS A 16 14.54 16.77 23.43
N GLY A 17 14.39 18.08 23.29
CA GLY A 17 15.25 18.90 22.42
C GLY A 17 14.97 18.73 20.93
N VAL A 18 13.82 18.17 20.56
CA VAL A 18 13.38 18.06 19.17
C VAL A 18 12.61 19.33 18.78
N THR A 19 12.89 19.84 17.60
CA THR A 19 12.19 20.97 16.99
C THR A 19 11.49 20.53 15.69
N PHE A 20 10.37 21.17 15.40
CA PHE A 20 9.75 21.12 14.09
C PHE A 20 10.56 21.91 13.07
N HIS A 21 10.27 21.70 11.80
CA HIS A 21 10.86 22.43 10.67
C HIS A 21 10.75 23.95 10.77
N ASP A 22 9.75 24.48 11.48
CA ASP A 22 9.59 25.91 11.74
C ASP A 22 10.31 26.42 13.01
N GLY A 23 11.07 25.55 13.69
CA GLY A 23 11.81 25.85 14.91
C GLY A 23 11.01 25.70 16.20
N SER A 24 9.69 25.47 16.14
CA SER A 24 8.87 25.26 17.35
C SER A 24 9.21 23.93 18.06
N ALA A 25 9.03 23.89 19.38
CA ALA A 25 9.39 22.73 20.18
C ALA A 25 8.38 21.58 20.03
N PHE A 26 8.88 20.35 19.91
CA PHE A 26 8.07 19.13 19.93
C PHE A 26 7.65 18.74 21.35
N SER A 27 6.41 18.28 21.51
CA SER A 27 5.84 17.90 22.80
C SER A 27 4.82 16.76 22.72
N ALA A 28 4.37 16.30 23.89
CA ALA A 28 3.25 15.36 24.02
C ALA A 28 1.95 15.85 23.35
N ASP A 29 1.71 17.16 23.29
CA ASP A 29 0.50 17.71 22.67
C ASP A 29 0.45 17.44 21.17
N ASP A 30 1.61 17.44 20.50
CA ASP A 30 1.73 17.15 19.07
C ASP A 30 1.45 15.67 18.76
N VAL A 31 1.89 14.78 19.64
CA VAL A 31 1.61 13.33 19.52
C VAL A 31 0.12 13.08 19.64
N ILE A 32 -0.51 13.60 20.71
CA ILE A 32 -1.93 13.40 20.97
C ILE A 32 -2.77 13.99 19.84
N TRP A 33 -2.44 15.20 19.39
CA TRP A 33 -3.14 15.83 18.27
C TRP A 33 -3.00 15.01 16.98
N SER A 34 -1.78 14.60 16.62
CA SER A 34 -1.52 13.80 15.41
C SER A 34 -2.28 12.49 15.41
N MET A 35 -2.26 11.75 16.53
CA MET A 35 -2.91 10.45 16.62
C MET A 35 -4.44 10.56 16.61
N ASN A 36 -5.00 11.57 17.28
CA ASN A 36 -6.45 11.78 17.31
C ASN A 36 -7.04 12.18 15.94
N ARG A 37 -6.23 12.69 15.00
CA ARG A 37 -6.68 12.93 13.61
C ARG A 37 -7.11 11.65 12.90
N HIS A 38 -6.55 10.50 13.25
CA HIS A 38 -6.99 9.21 12.70
C HIS A 38 -8.32 8.72 13.28
N LEU A 39 -8.65 9.13 14.51
CA LEU A 39 -9.77 8.62 15.30
C LEU A 39 -11.06 9.41 15.15
N GLY A 40 -11.02 10.60 14.55
CA GLY A 40 -12.21 11.42 14.30
C GLY A 40 -13.33 10.63 13.60
N LYS A 41 -14.60 10.90 13.97
CA LYS A 41 -15.78 10.21 13.44
C LYS A 41 -15.76 10.17 11.90
N ASP A 42 -15.51 11.32 11.28
CA ASP A 42 -15.47 11.49 9.82
C ASP A 42 -14.04 11.52 9.27
N SER A 43 -13.06 10.98 10.01
CA SER A 43 -11.67 10.94 9.57
C SER A 43 -11.53 10.12 8.29
N PRO A 44 -10.97 10.68 7.20
CA PRO A 44 -10.71 9.96 5.96
C PRO A 44 -9.44 9.09 6.04
N SER A 45 -8.87 8.92 7.24
CA SER A 45 -7.60 8.21 7.43
C SER A 45 -7.68 6.76 6.97
N PRO A 46 -6.82 6.32 6.03
CA PRO A 46 -6.80 4.94 5.55
C PRO A 46 -6.32 3.94 6.61
N ILE A 47 -5.66 4.41 7.67
CA ILE A 47 -5.20 3.57 8.79
C ILE A 47 -6.07 3.69 10.05
N LYS A 48 -7.28 4.26 9.94
CA LYS A 48 -8.19 4.41 11.08
C LYS A 48 -8.45 3.08 11.80
N ALA A 49 -8.60 1.99 11.04
CA ALA A 49 -8.81 0.64 11.57
C ALA A 49 -7.65 0.14 12.45
N PHE A 50 -6.41 0.62 12.24
CA PHE A 50 -5.27 0.26 13.11
C PHE A 50 -5.43 0.75 14.54
N PHE A 51 -6.20 1.82 14.71
CA PHE A 51 -6.41 2.47 15.99
C PHE A 51 -7.83 2.26 16.53
N ALA A 52 -8.59 1.30 15.99
CA ALA A 52 -9.97 1.04 16.40
C ALA A 52 -10.11 0.66 17.89
N SER A 53 -9.08 0.04 18.47
CA SER A 53 -9.03 -0.30 19.90
C SER A 53 -8.58 0.86 20.79
N VAL A 54 -8.15 2.00 20.23
CA VAL A 54 -7.66 3.12 21.02
C VAL A 54 -8.80 3.78 21.79
N VAL A 55 -8.66 3.80 23.11
CA VAL A 55 -9.59 4.50 24.01
C VAL A 55 -9.11 5.93 24.25
N GLU A 56 -7.82 6.11 24.57
CA GLU A 56 -7.28 7.42 24.93
C GLU A 56 -5.78 7.54 24.63
N TRP A 57 -5.39 8.71 24.13
CA TRP A 57 -4.02 9.22 24.19
C TRP A 57 -3.93 10.30 25.26
N LYS A 58 -3.35 9.96 26.41
CA LYS A 58 -3.27 10.82 27.59
C LYS A 58 -1.89 11.46 27.75
N LYS A 59 -1.88 12.77 27.97
CA LYS A 59 -0.68 13.49 28.41
C LYS A 59 -0.40 13.17 29.87
N ILE A 60 0.77 12.61 30.16
CA ILE A 60 1.25 12.45 31.53
C ILE A 60 2.09 13.67 31.93
N ASP A 61 2.98 14.10 31.04
CA ASP A 61 3.75 15.33 31.14
C ASP A 61 4.13 15.85 29.73
N SER A 62 4.98 16.88 29.63
CA SER A 62 5.37 17.48 28.34
C SER A 62 6.06 16.51 27.37
N HIS A 63 6.68 15.44 27.88
CA HIS A 63 7.42 14.44 27.12
C HIS A 63 7.05 13.00 27.52
N THR A 64 5.85 12.79 28.07
CA THR A 64 5.35 11.45 28.37
C THR A 64 3.89 11.35 27.94
N VAL A 65 3.59 10.35 27.10
CA VAL A 65 2.24 10.04 26.62
C VAL A 65 1.89 8.61 26.99
N LYS A 66 0.68 8.41 27.50
CA LYS A 66 0.10 7.08 27.75
C LYS A 66 -0.98 6.80 26.71
N LEU A 67 -0.90 5.64 26.08
CA LEU A 67 -1.94 5.08 25.23
C LEU A 67 -2.69 4.00 26.03
N THR A 68 -4.02 4.08 26.03
CA THR A 68 -4.90 3.04 26.58
C THR A 68 -5.78 2.46 25.49
N LEU A 69 -5.89 1.14 25.47
CA LEU A 69 -6.64 0.34 24.50
C LEU A 69 -7.81 -0.39 25.17
N SER A 70 -8.87 -0.65 24.40
CA SER A 70 -10.05 -1.41 24.85
C SER A 70 -9.84 -2.92 24.82
N SER A 71 -8.83 -3.38 24.09
CA SER A 71 -8.41 -4.78 24.01
C SER A 71 -6.88 -4.89 23.87
N PRO A 72 -6.28 -6.02 24.27
CA PRO A 72 -4.85 -6.27 24.06
C PRO A 72 -4.46 -6.17 22.58
N ASP A 73 -3.42 -5.40 22.28
CA ASP A 73 -2.85 -5.30 20.93
C ASP A 73 -1.34 -5.18 21.00
N ALA A 74 -0.64 -6.31 20.89
CA ALA A 74 0.82 -6.39 20.94
C ALA A 74 1.50 -5.71 19.74
N ASP A 75 0.78 -5.51 18.62
CA ASP A 75 1.30 -4.91 17.40
C ASP A 75 1.23 -3.38 17.42
N MET A 76 0.57 -2.78 18.42
CA MET A 76 0.39 -1.33 18.49
C MET A 76 1.70 -0.52 18.29
N PRO A 77 2.83 -0.88 18.92
CA PRO A 77 4.10 -0.17 18.70
C PRO A 77 4.57 -0.24 17.24
N ILE A 78 4.31 -1.37 16.58
CA ILE A 78 4.67 -1.59 15.19
C ILE A 78 3.72 -0.81 14.27
N LYS A 79 2.42 -0.77 14.56
CA LYS A 79 1.43 0.03 13.81
C LYS A 79 1.77 1.52 13.82
N LEU A 80 2.34 2.03 14.92
CA LEU A 80 2.82 3.42 15.04
C LEU A 80 4.04 3.74 14.16
N THR A 81 4.70 2.74 13.56
CA THR A 81 5.81 2.95 12.62
C THR A 81 5.35 3.24 11.19
N GLN A 82 4.04 3.11 10.92
CA GLN A 82 3.47 3.34 9.60
C GLN A 82 3.64 4.79 9.14
N PHE A 83 3.86 5.00 7.85
CA PHE A 83 4.17 6.32 7.30
C PHE A 83 3.03 7.34 7.46
N GLN A 84 1.79 6.88 7.65
CA GLN A 84 0.64 7.72 7.97
C GLN A 84 0.60 8.14 9.45
N ALA A 85 1.24 7.39 10.35
CA ALA A 85 1.29 7.66 11.79
C ALA A 85 2.42 8.64 12.19
N LYS A 86 2.93 9.42 11.23
CA LYS A 86 3.94 10.46 11.48
C LYS A 86 3.38 11.54 12.39
N ILE A 87 4.23 12.05 13.29
CA ILE A 87 3.87 13.18 14.14
C ILE A 87 4.08 14.48 13.37
N VAL A 88 3.05 15.30 13.39
CA VAL A 88 3.02 16.63 12.80
C VAL A 88 2.73 17.65 13.88
N LYS A 89 3.16 18.90 13.66
CA LYS A 89 2.93 19.98 14.62
C LYS A 89 1.44 20.15 14.88
N LYS A 90 1.08 20.27 16.16
CA LYS A 90 -0.29 20.55 16.58
C LYS A 90 -0.85 21.77 15.83
N ASP A 91 -2.13 21.69 15.49
CA ASP A 91 -2.90 22.74 14.80
C ASP A 91 -2.40 23.08 13.38
N THR A 92 -1.58 22.22 12.76
CA THR A 92 -1.20 22.38 11.35
C THR A 92 -2.43 22.27 10.45
N THR A 93 -2.68 23.32 9.66
CA THR A 93 -3.75 23.36 8.64
C THR A 93 -3.21 23.33 7.21
N ASP A 94 -2.00 23.84 6.99
CA ASP A 94 -1.29 23.82 5.71
C ASP A 94 -0.12 22.84 5.75
N PHE A 95 -0.17 21.80 4.90
CA PHE A 95 0.88 20.78 4.80
C PHE A 95 1.85 21.03 3.65
N SER A 96 1.62 22.06 2.81
CA SER A 96 2.44 22.34 1.62
C SER A 96 3.90 22.68 1.94
N LYS A 97 4.16 23.21 3.14
CA LYS A 97 5.50 23.56 3.63
C LYS A 97 6.17 22.46 4.45
N GLY A 98 5.51 21.31 4.61
CA GLY A 98 5.87 20.33 5.61
C GLY A 98 5.56 20.80 7.04
N ALA A 99 5.44 19.85 7.96
CA ALA A 99 5.10 20.11 9.37
C ALA A 99 5.75 19.08 10.30
N GLY A 100 6.91 18.56 9.91
CA GLY A 100 7.57 17.44 10.57
C GLY A 100 8.81 17.85 11.37
N THR A 101 9.49 16.84 11.89
CA THR A 101 10.77 16.94 12.62
C THR A 101 11.89 16.19 11.87
N GLY A 102 11.68 15.95 10.57
CA GLY A 102 12.50 15.08 9.73
C GLY A 102 13.80 15.71 9.22
N PRO A 103 14.64 14.94 8.51
CA PRO A 103 15.99 15.34 8.08
C PRO A 103 16.03 16.34 6.92
N TYR A 104 14.93 16.54 6.19
CA TYR A 104 14.86 17.49 5.08
C TYR A 104 13.63 18.39 5.22
N LEU A 105 13.80 19.66 4.84
CA LEU A 105 12.80 20.73 4.79
C LEU A 105 12.24 20.81 3.36
N VAL A 106 10.96 21.12 3.21
CA VAL A 106 10.39 21.39 1.88
C VAL A 106 10.83 22.79 1.43
N GLU A 107 11.63 22.86 0.38
CA GLU A 107 12.02 24.14 -0.24
C GLU A 107 10.99 24.58 -1.28
N SER A 108 10.54 23.67 -2.13
CA SER A 108 9.47 23.93 -3.10
C SER A 108 8.64 22.69 -3.39
N PHE A 109 7.36 22.90 -3.67
CA PHE A 109 6.42 21.85 -4.05
C PHE A 109 5.54 22.33 -5.20
N GLN A 110 5.71 21.70 -6.36
CA GLN A 110 4.92 21.93 -7.57
C GLN A 110 4.15 20.65 -7.87
N PRO A 111 2.85 20.58 -7.51
CA PRO A 111 2.03 19.38 -7.69
C PRO A 111 2.11 18.84 -9.12
N GLY A 112 2.39 17.54 -9.25
CA GLY A 112 2.48 16.87 -10.55
C GLY A 112 3.73 17.18 -11.38
N VAL A 113 4.65 18.00 -10.88
CA VAL A 113 5.87 18.41 -11.61
C VAL A 113 7.13 18.05 -10.83
N LYS A 114 7.34 18.67 -9.66
CA LYS A 114 8.61 18.58 -8.93
C LYS A 114 8.45 18.95 -7.46
N SER A 115 9.26 18.35 -6.61
CA SER A 115 9.48 18.83 -5.24
C SER A 115 10.96 18.86 -4.90
N VAL A 116 11.40 19.92 -4.23
CA VAL A 116 12.78 20.09 -3.77
C VAL A 116 12.79 20.15 -2.26
N HIS A 117 13.69 19.37 -1.66
CA HIS A 117 13.86 19.28 -0.22
C HIS A 117 15.31 19.54 0.14
N VAL A 118 15.57 20.42 1.09
CA VAL A 118 16.93 20.79 1.52
C VAL A 118 17.23 20.26 2.91
N ARG A 119 18.50 20.01 3.22
CA ARG A 119 18.92 19.48 4.53
C ARG A 119 18.37 20.32 5.69
N ASN A 120 17.80 19.66 6.70
CA ASN A 120 17.39 20.30 7.95
C ASN A 120 18.59 20.42 8.91
N PRO A 121 19.18 21.61 9.10
CA PRO A 121 20.36 21.77 9.97
C PRO A 121 20.07 21.45 11.45
N ASN A 122 18.81 21.44 11.85
CA ASN A 122 18.36 21.17 13.21
C ASN A 122 17.83 19.74 13.39
N TYR A 123 18.16 18.81 12.49
CA TYR A 123 17.69 17.44 12.63
C TYR A 123 18.23 16.78 13.90
N TRP A 124 17.33 16.19 14.68
CA TRP A 124 17.61 15.72 16.04
C TRP A 124 18.43 14.41 16.10
N ARG A 125 18.71 13.77 14.96
CA ARG A 125 19.59 12.59 14.89
C ARG A 125 20.93 12.96 14.29
N ASP A 126 21.95 12.22 14.73
CA ASP A 126 23.31 12.35 14.21
C ASP A 126 23.47 11.76 12.79
N THR A 127 22.49 11.00 12.30
CA THR A 127 22.53 10.31 11.00
C THR A 127 21.21 10.48 10.25
N GLY A 128 21.25 10.36 8.91
CA GLY A 128 20.05 10.40 8.05
C GLY A 128 19.90 11.65 7.18
N GLN A 129 20.88 12.56 7.23
CA GLN A 129 20.92 13.81 6.45
C GLN A 129 22.21 13.93 5.63
N TYR A 130 22.48 12.92 4.80
CA TYR A 130 23.74 12.82 4.04
C TYR A 130 23.80 13.70 2.79
N LEU A 131 22.65 14.10 2.24
CA LEU A 131 22.55 14.90 1.02
C LEU A 131 22.34 16.37 1.39
N ASP A 132 22.79 17.28 0.53
CA ASP A 132 22.50 18.72 0.69
C ASP A 132 21.06 19.02 0.27
N ALA A 133 20.59 18.36 -0.79
CA ALA A 133 19.22 18.45 -1.28
C ALA A 133 18.75 17.11 -1.89
N ILE A 134 17.44 16.95 -1.96
CA ILE A 134 16.74 15.87 -2.65
C ILE A 134 15.73 16.50 -3.61
N GLU A 135 15.84 16.17 -4.88
CA GLU A 135 14.87 16.52 -5.91
C GLU A 135 14.05 15.29 -6.29
N ILE A 136 12.73 15.47 -6.34
CA ILE A 136 11.79 14.43 -6.79
C ILE A 136 11.02 15.00 -7.98
N THR A 137 11.25 14.44 -9.16
CA THR A 137 10.61 14.85 -10.41
C THR A 137 9.52 13.86 -10.81
N ALA A 138 8.35 14.38 -11.14
CA ALA A 138 7.20 13.57 -11.55
C ALA A 138 7.32 13.19 -13.04
N ILE A 139 7.74 11.95 -13.31
CA ILE A 139 7.75 11.37 -14.65
C ILE A 139 6.81 10.17 -14.65
N THR A 140 5.63 10.32 -15.26
CA THR A 140 4.54 9.33 -15.17
C THR A 140 4.78 8.12 -16.07
N ASP A 141 5.33 8.33 -17.26
CA ASP A 141 5.62 7.25 -18.21
C ASP A 141 6.84 6.41 -17.76
N PRO A 142 6.70 5.07 -17.65
CA PRO A 142 7.78 4.21 -17.17
C PRO A 142 8.99 4.14 -18.11
N ASN A 143 8.80 4.29 -19.43
CA ASN A 143 9.92 4.29 -20.38
C ASN A 143 10.68 5.62 -20.32
N ALA A 144 9.98 6.74 -20.15
CA ALA A 144 10.59 8.05 -19.92
C ALA A 144 11.44 8.05 -18.62
N ARG A 145 10.94 7.44 -17.52
CA ARG A 145 11.74 7.27 -16.29
C ARG A 145 13.02 6.47 -16.52
N LEU A 146 12.91 5.35 -17.24
CA LEU A 146 14.07 4.53 -17.56
C LEU A 146 15.09 5.32 -18.39
N ASN A 147 14.65 6.03 -19.42
CA ASN A 147 15.54 6.84 -20.26
C ASN A 147 16.24 7.94 -19.46
N ALA A 148 15.52 8.62 -18.56
CA ALA A 148 16.11 9.63 -17.67
C ALA A 148 17.20 9.03 -16.77
N LEU A 149 16.98 7.83 -16.21
CA LEU A 149 17.99 7.13 -15.42
C LEU A 149 19.22 6.79 -16.29
N LEU A 150 19.01 6.20 -17.47
CA LEU A 150 20.11 5.80 -18.35
C LEU A 150 20.89 6.99 -18.93
N ALA A 151 20.25 8.17 -19.04
CA ALA A 151 20.89 9.41 -19.46
C ALA A 151 21.65 10.12 -18.31
N GLY A 152 21.42 9.72 -17.06
CA GLY A 152 21.97 10.39 -15.88
C GLY A 152 21.19 11.64 -15.44
N ASP A 153 19.97 11.84 -15.95
CA ASP A 153 19.09 12.94 -15.54
C ASP A 153 18.49 12.72 -14.14
N VAL A 154 18.44 11.47 -13.66
CA VAL A 154 18.01 11.09 -12.31
C VAL A 154 18.93 10.03 -11.72
N ASP A 155 19.19 10.11 -10.41
CA ASP A 155 20.04 9.13 -9.71
C ASP A 155 19.30 7.84 -9.34
N MET A 156 17.97 7.91 -9.22
CA MET A 156 17.13 6.80 -8.77
C MET A 156 15.77 6.85 -9.45
N MET A 157 15.29 5.67 -9.88
CA MET A 157 13.91 5.48 -10.27
C MET A 157 13.27 4.35 -9.47
N THR A 158 11.96 4.42 -9.29
CA THR A 158 11.15 3.33 -8.73
C THR A 158 10.27 2.69 -9.80
N VAL A 159 9.78 1.48 -9.52
CA VAL A 159 8.84 0.75 -10.39
C VAL A 159 9.44 0.47 -11.78
N LEU A 160 10.63 -0.15 -11.81
CA LEU A 160 11.27 -0.65 -13.03
C LEU A 160 10.41 -1.78 -13.63
N ASN A 161 10.13 -1.70 -14.94
CA ASN A 161 9.44 -2.79 -15.63
C ASN A 161 10.37 -4.02 -15.69
N ALA A 162 9.86 -5.20 -15.35
CA ALA A 162 10.63 -6.44 -15.39
C ALA A 162 11.24 -6.73 -16.78
N LYS A 163 10.61 -6.27 -17.86
CA LYS A 163 11.13 -6.38 -19.23
C LYS A 163 12.44 -5.61 -19.43
N SER A 164 12.68 -4.56 -18.65
CA SER A 164 13.83 -3.67 -18.76
C SER A 164 14.97 -4.04 -17.80
N ILE A 165 14.76 -4.97 -16.86
CA ILE A 165 15.79 -5.36 -15.87
C ILE A 165 17.10 -5.77 -16.56
N LYS A 166 17.04 -6.67 -17.55
CA LYS A 166 18.23 -7.13 -18.29
C LYS A 166 18.95 -6.02 -19.06
N GLN A 167 18.25 -4.94 -19.43
CA GLN A 167 18.89 -3.78 -20.07
C GLN A 167 19.65 -2.96 -19.03
N VAL A 168 19.04 -2.73 -17.86
CA VAL A 168 19.67 -2.00 -16.75
C VAL A 168 20.88 -2.76 -16.24
N GLU A 169 20.78 -4.08 -16.02
CA GLU A 169 21.90 -4.94 -15.60
C GLU A 169 23.10 -4.96 -16.56
N LYS A 170 22.89 -4.54 -17.81
CA LYS A 170 23.95 -4.44 -18.84
C LYS A 170 24.48 -3.02 -19.03
N THR A 171 23.91 -2.03 -18.34
CA THR A 171 24.31 -0.64 -18.47
C THR A 171 25.25 -0.28 -17.32
N ASP A 172 26.43 0.22 -17.65
CA ASP A 172 27.40 0.64 -16.65
C ASP A 172 26.87 1.85 -15.86
N GLY A 173 27.17 1.89 -14.55
CA GLY A 173 26.83 3.02 -13.68
C GLY A 173 25.42 2.96 -13.05
N VAL A 174 24.63 1.93 -13.35
CA VAL A 174 23.31 1.70 -12.74
C VAL A 174 23.19 0.29 -12.19
N GLU A 175 22.43 0.12 -11.12
CA GLU A 175 22.20 -1.17 -10.47
C GLU A 175 20.70 -1.40 -10.21
N VAL A 176 20.25 -2.65 -10.36
CA VAL A 176 18.90 -3.06 -9.99
C VAL A 176 18.89 -3.57 -8.55
N MET A 177 18.27 -2.82 -7.65
CA MET A 177 17.95 -3.30 -6.30
C MET A 177 16.62 -4.06 -6.31
N SER A 178 16.68 -5.38 -6.12
CA SER A 178 15.51 -6.26 -6.06
C SER A 178 15.49 -7.03 -4.73
N VAL A 179 14.52 -6.73 -3.88
CA VAL A 179 14.33 -7.42 -2.59
C VAL A 179 12.96 -8.09 -2.56
N PRO A 180 12.83 -9.32 -2.04
CA PRO A 180 11.52 -9.89 -1.78
C PRO A 180 10.74 -9.01 -0.80
N ALA A 181 9.53 -8.63 -1.16
CA ALA A 181 8.59 -7.89 -0.34
C ALA A 181 7.21 -8.57 -0.36
N GLY A 182 6.33 -8.13 0.54
CA GLY A 182 4.91 -8.50 0.53
C GLY A 182 4.05 -7.57 -0.33
N LEU A 183 4.62 -6.94 -1.36
CA LEU A 183 3.88 -6.11 -2.31
C LEU A 183 3.07 -7.01 -3.22
N TYR A 184 1.78 -6.73 -3.40
CA TYR A 184 0.97 -7.49 -4.34
C TYR A 184 0.02 -6.61 -5.13
N GLY A 185 -0.37 -7.10 -6.30
CA GLY A 185 -1.39 -6.53 -7.17
C GLY A 185 -2.61 -7.44 -7.22
N GLY A 186 -3.79 -6.90 -7.47
CA GLY A 186 -5.00 -7.71 -7.43
C GLY A 186 -6.17 -7.08 -8.16
N ILE A 187 -7.27 -7.83 -8.17
CA ILE A 187 -8.60 -7.33 -8.51
C ILE A 187 -9.38 -7.29 -7.20
N CYS A 188 -9.89 -6.11 -6.87
CA CYS A 188 -10.85 -5.95 -5.79
C CYS A 188 -12.25 -6.19 -6.36
N CYS A 189 -12.95 -7.16 -5.76
CA CYS A 189 -14.36 -7.42 -6.02
C CYS A 189 -15.17 -6.87 -4.85
N LEU A 190 -15.87 -5.76 -5.07
CA LEU A 190 -16.71 -5.16 -4.04
C LEU A 190 -17.91 -6.07 -3.74
N LYS A 191 -18.03 -6.53 -2.49
CA LYS A 191 -19.06 -7.50 -2.09
C LYS A 191 -20.43 -6.89 -1.83
N ASN A 192 -20.52 -5.56 -1.82
CA ASN A 192 -21.76 -4.83 -1.62
C ASN A 192 -22.43 -4.43 -2.95
N THR A 193 -21.89 -4.87 -4.09
CA THR A 193 -22.42 -4.56 -5.41
C THR A 193 -22.18 -5.71 -6.38
N MET A 194 -23.06 -5.87 -7.37
CA MET A 194 -22.85 -6.84 -8.45
C MET A 194 -21.73 -6.36 -9.39
N PRO A 195 -20.93 -7.26 -9.97
CA PRO A 195 -20.99 -8.72 -9.81
C PRO A 195 -20.21 -9.24 -8.59
N GLY A 196 -19.48 -8.38 -7.87
CA GLY A 196 -18.60 -8.81 -6.77
C GLY A 196 -19.30 -9.49 -5.60
N GLN A 197 -20.59 -9.19 -5.35
CA GLN A 197 -21.39 -9.85 -4.31
C GLN A 197 -21.56 -11.37 -4.54
N ASP A 198 -21.53 -11.84 -5.79
CA ASP A 198 -21.73 -13.26 -6.13
C ASP A 198 -20.45 -14.08 -5.94
N ASP A 199 -20.50 -15.08 -5.05
CA ASP A 199 -19.33 -15.90 -4.71
C ASP A 199 -18.90 -16.84 -5.85
N ASP A 200 -19.85 -17.31 -6.67
CA ASP A 200 -19.53 -18.13 -7.84
C ASP A 200 -18.83 -17.28 -8.91
N PHE A 201 -19.28 -16.04 -9.16
CA PHE A 201 -18.57 -15.10 -10.01
C PHE A 201 -17.13 -14.86 -9.53
N VAL A 202 -16.97 -14.52 -8.25
CA VAL A 202 -15.65 -14.29 -7.64
C VAL A 202 -14.76 -15.53 -7.76
N MET A 203 -15.30 -16.72 -7.52
CA MET A 203 -14.53 -17.96 -7.66
C MET A 203 -14.15 -18.24 -9.12
N GLY A 204 -15.04 -17.97 -10.07
CA GLY A 204 -14.76 -18.04 -11.50
C GLY A 204 -13.58 -17.15 -11.91
N MET A 205 -13.60 -15.91 -11.41
CA MET A 205 -12.52 -14.94 -11.61
C MET A 205 -11.21 -15.34 -10.90
N ARG A 206 -11.24 -16.11 -9.80
CA ARG A 206 -10.03 -16.64 -9.14
C ARG A 206 -9.41 -17.82 -9.90
N MET A 207 -10.24 -18.69 -10.48
CA MET A 207 -9.82 -19.93 -11.16
C MET A 207 -9.26 -19.69 -12.56
N ILE A 208 -9.69 -18.63 -13.26
CA ILE A 208 -9.22 -18.30 -14.61
C ILE A 208 -7.81 -17.69 -14.66
N GLN A 209 -7.20 -17.51 -13.50
CA GLN A 209 -5.93 -16.82 -13.32
C GLN A 209 -4.73 -17.73 -13.54
N ASP A 210 -4.03 -17.53 -14.65
CA ASP A 210 -2.76 -18.21 -14.97
C ASP A 210 -1.57 -17.53 -14.28
N ARG A 211 -1.51 -17.69 -12.95
CA ARG A 211 -0.52 -17.04 -12.07
C ARG A 211 0.91 -17.37 -12.45
N GLU A 212 1.17 -18.62 -12.80
CA GLU A 212 2.48 -19.04 -13.25
C GLU A 212 2.90 -18.34 -14.55
N LYS A 213 2.00 -18.24 -15.53
CA LYS A 213 2.29 -17.53 -16.78
C LYS A 213 2.52 -16.05 -16.55
N ILE A 214 1.80 -15.43 -15.61
CA ILE A 214 2.01 -14.03 -15.24
C ILE A 214 3.40 -13.82 -14.65
N VAL A 215 3.78 -14.63 -13.67
CA VAL A 215 5.13 -14.57 -13.06
C VAL A 215 6.22 -14.75 -14.12
N ARG A 216 6.10 -15.77 -14.99
CA ARG A 216 7.09 -16.03 -16.04
C ARG A 216 7.13 -14.96 -17.12
N SER A 217 5.97 -14.51 -17.61
CA SER A 217 5.87 -13.72 -18.84
C SER A 217 5.98 -12.22 -18.59
N PHE A 218 5.33 -11.74 -17.52
CA PHE A 218 5.17 -10.32 -17.23
C PHE A 218 6.10 -9.84 -16.11
N LEU A 219 6.32 -10.67 -15.08
CA LEU A 219 7.24 -10.35 -13.99
C LEU A 219 8.67 -10.86 -14.25
N LYS A 220 8.88 -11.64 -15.32
CA LYS A 220 10.19 -12.21 -15.71
C LYS A 220 10.89 -12.98 -14.58
N GLY A 221 10.12 -13.62 -13.69
CA GLY A 221 10.64 -14.33 -12.53
C GLY A 221 10.91 -13.45 -11.30
N HIS A 222 10.73 -12.12 -11.39
CA HIS A 222 10.79 -11.18 -10.26
C HIS A 222 9.43 -11.09 -9.53
N GLY A 223 8.85 -12.27 -9.26
CA GLY A 223 7.56 -12.41 -8.59
C GLY A 223 7.36 -13.82 -8.08
N GLN A 224 6.37 -14.01 -7.22
CA GLN A 224 5.98 -15.33 -6.71
C GLN A 224 4.53 -15.62 -7.07
N VAL A 225 4.13 -16.88 -7.07
CA VAL A 225 2.72 -17.23 -7.30
C VAL A 225 1.92 -16.84 -6.06
N GLY A 226 0.87 -16.02 -6.23
CA GLY A 226 -0.05 -15.65 -5.14
C GLY A 226 -1.12 -16.71 -4.87
N ASN A 227 -1.76 -16.67 -3.71
CA ASN A 227 -2.78 -17.66 -3.34
C ASN A 227 -4.10 -17.04 -2.82
N ASP A 228 -4.43 -15.82 -3.27
CA ASP A 228 -5.62 -15.05 -2.86
C ASP A 228 -5.69 -14.73 -1.36
N HIS A 229 -4.54 -14.45 -0.74
CA HIS A 229 -4.42 -13.89 0.61
C HIS A 229 -3.15 -13.04 0.76
N PRO A 230 -3.21 -11.94 1.51
CA PRO A 230 -2.19 -10.88 1.46
C PRO A 230 -0.92 -11.22 2.24
N ILE A 231 -0.91 -12.37 2.90
CA ILE A 231 0.19 -12.84 3.73
C ILE A 231 1.10 -13.69 2.85
N SER A 232 2.05 -13.08 2.14
CA SER A 232 3.03 -13.80 1.32
C SER A 232 4.12 -14.46 2.19
N PRO A 233 4.99 -15.31 1.60
CA PRO A 233 6.15 -15.88 2.32
C PRO A 233 7.10 -14.83 2.92
N ALA A 234 7.04 -13.57 2.48
CA ALA A 234 7.82 -12.47 3.07
C ALA A 234 7.43 -12.16 4.53
N TYR A 235 6.26 -12.61 5.00
CA TYR A 235 5.85 -12.53 6.40
C TYR A 235 6.43 -13.66 7.28
N GLY A 236 7.24 -14.56 6.71
CA GLY A 236 7.89 -15.63 7.46
C GLY A 236 6.89 -16.56 8.14
N ALA A 237 6.99 -16.70 9.47
CA ALA A 237 6.20 -17.64 10.26
C ALA A 237 4.68 -17.40 10.20
N ASP A 238 4.24 -16.18 9.87
CA ASP A 238 2.82 -15.86 9.73
C ASP A 238 2.22 -16.39 8.41
N HIS A 239 3.05 -16.76 7.43
CA HIS A 239 2.58 -17.33 6.17
C HIS A 239 2.09 -18.77 6.37
N CYS A 240 0.87 -19.06 5.92
CA CYS A 240 0.32 -20.41 6.00
C CYS A 240 0.85 -21.29 4.86
N HIS A 241 1.97 -21.96 5.09
CA HIS A 241 2.62 -22.86 4.13
C HIS A 241 1.80 -24.12 3.78
N GLU A 242 0.79 -24.46 4.57
CA GLU A 242 -0.05 -25.65 4.38
C GLU A 242 -1.21 -25.41 3.40
N LEU A 243 -1.52 -24.14 3.06
CA LEU A 243 -2.58 -23.83 2.11
C LEU A 243 -2.19 -24.29 0.70
N PRO A 244 -2.96 -25.21 0.07
CA PRO A 244 -2.67 -25.63 -1.28
C PRO A 244 -2.70 -24.45 -2.25
N GLN A 245 -1.74 -24.44 -3.18
CA GLN A 245 -1.67 -23.41 -4.20
C GLN A 245 -2.89 -23.51 -5.14
N ARG A 246 -3.58 -22.40 -5.35
CA ARG A 246 -4.63 -22.32 -6.37
C ARG A 246 -4.04 -22.32 -7.76
N THR A 247 -4.53 -23.24 -8.58
CA THR A 247 -4.06 -23.46 -9.95
C THR A 247 -5.02 -22.86 -10.97
N TYR A 248 -4.51 -22.65 -12.18
CA TYR A 248 -5.29 -22.23 -13.34
C TYR A 248 -6.21 -23.36 -13.80
N ASP A 249 -7.52 -23.16 -13.72
CA ASP A 249 -8.54 -24.15 -14.09
C ASP A 249 -9.70 -23.48 -14.86
N PRO A 250 -9.58 -23.35 -16.20
CA PRO A 250 -10.64 -22.78 -17.03
C PRO A 250 -11.96 -23.54 -16.98
N GLY A 251 -11.92 -24.84 -16.72
CA GLY A 251 -13.11 -25.68 -16.63
C GLY A 251 -13.94 -25.32 -15.39
N LYS A 252 -13.29 -25.28 -14.22
CA LYS A 252 -13.92 -24.80 -12.98
C LYS A 252 -14.32 -23.34 -13.07
N ALA A 253 -13.49 -22.49 -13.70
CA ALA A 253 -13.84 -21.09 -13.93
C ALA A 253 -15.16 -20.98 -14.71
N LYS A 254 -15.29 -21.71 -15.83
CA LYS A 254 -16.52 -21.74 -16.63
C LYS A 254 -17.72 -22.25 -15.84
N TRP A 255 -17.54 -23.32 -15.07
CA TRP A 255 -18.61 -23.88 -14.24
C TRP A 255 -19.15 -22.85 -13.24
N HIS A 256 -18.25 -22.18 -12.51
CA HIS A 256 -18.61 -21.14 -11.53
C HIS A 256 -19.26 -19.92 -12.20
N LEU A 257 -18.69 -19.42 -13.30
CA LEU A 257 -19.26 -18.27 -14.02
C LEU A 257 -20.67 -18.59 -14.57
N ASN A 258 -20.89 -19.79 -15.11
CA ASN A 258 -22.23 -20.21 -15.54
C ASN A 258 -23.21 -20.31 -14.36
N LYS A 259 -22.75 -20.82 -13.21
CA LYS A 259 -23.57 -20.95 -12.00
C LYS A 259 -23.97 -19.58 -11.42
N SER A 260 -23.11 -18.58 -11.54
CA SER A 260 -23.42 -17.20 -11.14
C SER A 260 -24.54 -16.55 -11.98
N GLY A 261 -24.79 -17.07 -13.20
CA GLY A 261 -25.70 -16.45 -14.16
C GLY A 261 -25.19 -15.14 -14.78
N ILE A 262 -23.98 -14.70 -14.44
CA ILE A 262 -23.35 -13.49 -14.97
C ILE A 262 -22.62 -13.83 -16.27
N SER A 263 -22.96 -13.14 -17.34
CA SER A 263 -22.40 -13.38 -18.68
C SER A 263 -21.33 -12.37 -19.10
N SER A 264 -21.29 -11.21 -18.44
CA SER A 264 -20.29 -10.17 -18.70
C SER A 264 -20.01 -9.33 -17.46
N ALA A 265 -18.83 -8.70 -17.44
CA ALA A 265 -18.45 -7.75 -16.40
C ALA A 265 -17.52 -6.66 -16.95
N GLU A 266 -17.52 -5.49 -16.33
CA GLU A 266 -16.57 -4.42 -16.61
C GLU A 266 -15.55 -4.32 -15.46
N LEU A 267 -14.27 -4.35 -15.78
CA LEU A 267 -13.16 -4.20 -14.85
C LEU A 267 -12.41 -2.89 -15.13
N PHE A 268 -12.31 -2.05 -14.12
CA PHE A 268 -11.56 -0.79 -14.20
C PHE A 268 -10.07 -1.05 -13.95
N VAL A 269 -9.23 -0.60 -14.88
CA VAL A 269 -7.79 -0.89 -14.89
C VAL A 269 -6.99 0.40 -14.97
N ALA A 270 -6.04 0.56 -14.06
CA ALA A 270 -5.03 1.62 -14.09
C ALA A 270 -3.63 1.01 -13.90
N PRO A 271 -2.55 1.66 -14.38
CA PRO A 271 -1.18 1.21 -14.14
C PRO A 271 -0.73 1.54 -12.71
N VAL A 272 -1.38 0.90 -11.72
CA VAL A 272 -1.10 1.06 -10.28
C VAL A 272 0.09 0.20 -9.82
N GLN A 273 0.45 -0.84 -10.60
CA GLN A 273 1.56 -1.74 -10.34
C GLN A 273 2.12 -2.29 -11.65
N GLY A 274 3.41 -2.59 -11.69
CA GLY A 274 4.03 -3.26 -12.85
C GLY A 274 3.34 -4.57 -13.21
N GLY A 275 3.02 -4.76 -14.50
CA GLY A 275 2.43 -6.00 -15.02
C GLY A 275 0.91 -6.14 -14.82
N ILE A 276 0.24 -5.20 -14.14
CA ILE A 276 -1.19 -5.34 -13.81
C ILE A 276 -2.08 -5.24 -15.07
N GLU A 277 -1.74 -4.35 -16.00
CA GLU A 277 -2.49 -4.22 -17.26
C GLU A 277 -2.34 -5.46 -18.14
N GLU A 278 -1.13 -5.99 -18.29
CA GLU A 278 -0.88 -7.24 -19.02
C GLU A 278 -1.59 -8.44 -18.38
N THR A 279 -1.65 -8.47 -17.04
CA THR A 279 -2.39 -9.48 -16.27
C THR A 279 -3.88 -9.42 -16.57
N CYS A 280 -4.49 -8.23 -16.54
CA CYS A 280 -5.90 -8.05 -16.88
C CYS A 280 -6.21 -8.42 -18.34
N LEU A 281 -5.31 -8.10 -19.28
CA LEU A 281 -5.43 -8.49 -20.68
C LEU A 281 -5.36 -10.01 -20.87
N LEU A 282 -4.44 -10.69 -20.18
CA LEU A 282 -4.36 -12.15 -20.21
C LEU A 282 -5.64 -12.78 -19.66
N MET A 283 -6.16 -12.25 -18.55
CA MET A 283 -7.42 -12.71 -17.96
C MET A 283 -8.59 -12.52 -18.92
N GLN A 284 -8.73 -11.35 -19.56
CA GLN A 284 -9.75 -11.09 -20.58
C GLN A 284 -9.66 -12.12 -21.72
N GLN A 285 -8.46 -12.39 -22.23
CA GLN A 285 -8.24 -13.40 -23.28
C GLN A 285 -8.63 -14.81 -22.83
N ASN A 286 -8.31 -15.18 -21.58
CA ASN A 286 -8.65 -16.49 -21.02
C ASN A 286 -10.16 -16.65 -20.79
N LEU A 287 -10.83 -15.62 -20.27
CA LEU A 287 -12.28 -15.59 -20.09
C LEU A 287 -13.03 -15.70 -21.42
N LYS A 288 -12.55 -15.00 -22.45
CA LYS A 288 -13.13 -15.08 -23.80
C LYS A 288 -13.13 -16.51 -24.36
N LYS A 289 -12.08 -17.30 -24.10
CA LYS A 289 -11.98 -18.72 -24.54
C LYS A 289 -13.03 -19.62 -23.91
N ILE A 290 -13.52 -19.27 -22.72
CA ILE A 290 -14.57 -20.03 -22.02
C ILE A 290 -15.98 -19.42 -22.18
N GLY A 291 -16.11 -18.36 -22.98
CA GLY A 291 -17.37 -17.74 -23.34
C GLY A 291 -17.85 -16.62 -22.41
N PHE A 292 -16.98 -16.09 -21.55
CA PHE A 292 -17.31 -14.96 -20.67
C PHE A 292 -16.76 -13.64 -21.24
N ASP A 293 -17.58 -12.59 -21.28
CA ASP A 293 -17.19 -11.27 -21.81
C ASP A 293 -16.71 -10.33 -20.68
N LEU A 294 -15.39 -10.23 -20.51
CA LEU A 294 -14.80 -9.24 -19.61
C LEU A 294 -14.38 -7.98 -20.39
N LYS A 295 -14.96 -6.84 -20.06
CA LYS A 295 -14.59 -5.54 -20.63
C LYS A 295 -13.58 -4.85 -19.72
N LEU A 296 -12.45 -4.43 -20.30
CA LEU A 296 -11.44 -3.65 -19.56
C LEU A 296 -11.66 -2.16 -19.83
N LYS A 297 -11.88 -1.40 -18.77
CA LYS A 297 -12.01 0.06 -18.81
C LYS A 297 -10.75 0.69 -18.26
N LYS A 298 -9.89 1.15 -19.17
CA LYS A 298 -8.65 1.83 -18.78
C LYS A 298 -8.95 3.22 -18.24
N VAL A 299 -8.34 3.56 -17.11
CA VAL A 299 -8.44 4.87 -16.46
C VAL A 299 -7.03 5.33 -16.06
N PRO A 300 -6.78 6.66 -15.98
CA PRO A 300 -5.48 7.17 -15.55
C PRO A 300 -5.19 6.80 -14.08
N THR A 301 -3.92 6.66 -13.73
CA THR A 301 -3.50 6.48 -12.31
C THR A 301 -3.74 7.75 -11.51
N ASP A 302 -3.62 8.92 -12.14
CA ASP A 302 -3.94 10.20 -11.49
C ASP A 302 -5.43 10.25 -11.12
N GLY A 303 -5.72 10.61 -9.87
CA GLY A 303 -7.08 10.56 -9.31
C GLY A 303 -7.68 9.16 -9.08
N TYR A 304 -7.02 8.07 -9.50
CA TYR A 304 -7.57 6.70 -9.44
C TYR A 304 -8.09 6.30 -8.05
N TRP A 305 -7.27 6.51 -7.02
CA TRP A 305 -7.58 6.13 -5.64
C TRP A 305 -8.76 6.89 -5.05
N GLY A 306 -9.04 8.09 -5.56
CA GLY A 306 -10.17 8.90 -5.14
C GLY A 306 -11.43 8.67 -5.99
N ALA A 307 -11.28 8.33 -7.26
CA ALA A 307 -12.40 8.27 -8.21
C ALA A 307 -12.92 6.84 -8.48
N VAL A 308 -12.07 5.82 -8.41
CA VAL A 308 -12.38 4.46 -8.86
C VAL A 308 -12.21 3.42 -7.76
N TRP A 309 -11.10 3.50 -7.02
CA TRP A 309 -10.82 2.59 -5.90
C TRP A 309 -11.97 2.61 -4.89
N MET A 310 -12.48 1.43 -4.51
CA MET A 310 -13.62 1.26 -3.60
C MET A 310 -14.94 1.91 -4.03
N LYS A 311 -15.03 2.39 -5.28
CA LYS A 311 -16.23 3.03 -5.84
C LYS A 311 -16.83 2.23 -6.99
N GLU A 312 -15.98 1.56 -7.76
CA GLU A 312 -16.41 0.73 -8.88
C GLU A 312 -16.47 -0.76 -8.49
N PRO A 313 -17.48 -1.54 -8.96
CA PRO A 313 -17.68 -2.92 -8.55
C PRO A 313 -16.45 -3.83 -8.67
N LEU A 314 -15.72 -3.70 -9.77
CA LEU A 314 -14.49 -4.42 -10.07
C LEU A 314 -13.42 -3.41 -10.46
N ASN A 315 -12.34 -3.40 -9.71
CA ASN A 315 -11.24 -2.47 -9.95
C ASN A 315 -9.92 -3.11 -9.54
N VAL A 316 -8.81 -2.63 -10.11
CA VAL A 316 -7.49 -3.13 -9.74
C VAL A 316 -7.00 -2.51 -8.43
N VAL A 317 -6.15 -3.23 -7.71
CA VAL A 317 -5.56 -2.75 -6.46
C VAL A 317 -4.09 -3.10 -6.39
N THR A 318 -3.35 -2.34 -5.61
CA THR A 318 -2.05 -2.77 -5.09
C THR A 318 -1.96 -2.45 -3.61
N TRP A 319 -1.25 -3.31 -2.88
CA TRP A 319 -1.01 -3.16 -1.46
C TRP A 319 0.45 -3.39 -1.16
N ASN A 320 1.06 -2.42 -0.47
CA ASN A 320 2.35 -2.63 0.16
C ASN A 320 2.22 -3.61 1.33
N MET A 321 3.29 -4.35 1.60
CA MET A 321 3.46 -5.11 2.84
C MET A 321 3.18 -4.23 4.07
N ARG A 322 2.58 -4.80 5.12
CA ARG A 322 2.56 -4.20 6.45
C ARG A 322 3.59 -4.91 7.34
N PRO A 323 4.07 -4.26 8.41
CA PRO A 323 5.11 -4.85 9.25
C PRO A 323 4.69 -6.16 9.94
N THR A 324 3.39 -6.39 10.14
CA THR A 324 2.85 -7.64 10.71
C THR A 324 1.70 -8.15 9.86
N ALA A 325 1.50 -9.47 9.83
CA ALA A 325 0.37 -10.07 9.13
C ALA A 325 -0.97 -9.58 9.69
N ASN A 326 -1.06 -9.40 11.01
CA ASN A 326 -2.25 -8.85 11.66
C ASN A 326 -2.54 -7.40 11.23
N ALA A 327 -1.52 -6.53 11.06
CA ALA A 327 -1.72 -5.20 10.48
C ALA A 327 -2.20 -5.29 9.02
N MET A 328 -1.67 -6.23 8.23
CA MET A 328 -2.15 -6.44 6.86
C MET A 328 -3.61 -6.89 6.81
N MET A 329 -3.99 -7.87 7.64
CA MET A 329 -5.36 -8.35 7.72
C MET A 329 -6.30 -7.27 8.27
N SER A 330 -5.87 -6.48 9.26
CA SER A 330 -6.67 -5.42 9.87
C SER A 330 -6.99 -4.28 8.90
N ILE A 331 -6.03 -3.87 8.05
CA ILE A 331 -6.30 -2.77 7.09
C ILE A 331 -7.17 -3.20 5.94
N GLN A 332 -7.11 -4.48 5.55
CA GLN A 332 -7.82 -4.98 4.37
C GLN A 332 -9.19 -5.57 4.73
N PHE A 333 -9.30 -6.24 5.88
CA PHE A 333 -10.50 -6.99 6.27
C PHE A 333 -11.07 -6.57 7.63
N GLY A 334 -10.47 -5.58 8.30
CA GLY A 334 -10.90 -5.13 9.62
C GLY A 334 -12.26 -4.41 9.60
N PRO A 335 -13.00 -4.40 10.72
CA PRO A 335 -14.26 -3.68 10.83
C PRO A 335 -14.08 -2.18 10.60
N GLY A 336 -14.95 -1.57 9.80
CA GLY A 336 -14.95 -0.12 9.59
C GLY A 336 -13.87 0.42 8.64
N VAL A 337 -13.11 -0.45 7.98
CA VAL A 337 -12.34 -0.08 6.77
C VAL A 337 -13.37 0.35 5.72
N THR A 338 -13.41 1.66 5.44
CA THR A 338 -14.39 2.29 4.55
C THR A 338 -14.46 1.54 3.20
N GLY A 339 -15.56 0.81 3.00
CA GLY A 339 -15.91 0.13 1.76
C GLY A 339 -15.72 -1.40 1.76
N MET A 340 -15.03 -2.01 2.73
CA MET A 340 -15.00 -3.47 2.88
C MET A 340 -15.87 -3.85 4.08
N THR A 341 -17.18 -3.92 3.86
CA THR A 341 -18.07 -4.77 4.68
C THR A 341 -17.53 -6.21 4.65
N PRO A 342 -17.80 -7.06 5.66
CA PRO A 342 -16.91 -8.15 6.15
C PRO A 342 -16.52 -9.31 5.20
N SER A 343 -16.63 -9.17 3.89
CA SER A 343 -16.49 -10.26 2.93
C SER A 343 -15.64 -9.92 1.70
N GLY A 344 -15.07 -8.71 1.63
CA GLY A 344 -14.30 -8.23 0.48
C GLY A 344 -13.22 -9.22 0.05
N THR A 345 -13.43 -9.92 -1.07
CA THR A 345 -12.38 -10.78 -1.64
C THR A 345 -11.49 -9.92 -2.52
N VAL A 346 -10.20 -9.91 -2.21
CA VAL A 346 -9.19 -9.52 -3.20
C VAL A 346 -8.72 -10.80 -3.89
N ILE A 347 -8.80 -10.80 -5.22
CA ILE A 347 -8.17 -11.83 -6.05
C ILE A 347 -6.75 -11.35 -6.26
N GLU A 348 -5.79 -12.04 -5.66
CA GLU A 348 -4.42 -11.54 -5.51
C GLU A 348 -3.46 -12.25 -6.46
N TRP A 349 -2.52 -11.45 -6.93
CA TRP A 349 -1.31 -11.84 -7.64
C TRP A 349 -0.15 -11.41 -6.76
N ALA A 350 0.56 -12.36 -6.16
CA ALA A 350 1.78 -12.02 -5.45
C ALA A 350 2.79 -11.48 -6.49
N ASN A 351 3.32 -10.30 -6.24
CA ASN A 351 4.57 -9.87 -6.84
C ASN A 351 5.62 -9.93 -5.72
N CYS A 352 6.90 -9.97 -6.11
CA CYS A 352 7.98 -9.78 -5.14
C CYS A 352 7.96 -8.33 -4.68
#